data_AF-A0A8S3U7D6-F1
#
_entry.id   AF-A0A8S3U7D6-F1
#
_cell.length_a   1.000
_cell.length_b   1.000
_cell.length_c   1.000
_cell.angle_alpha   90.00
_cell.angle_beta   90.00
_cell.angle_gamma   90.00
#
_symmetry.space_group_name_H-M   'P 1'
#
loop_
_entity.id
_entity.type
_entity.pdbx_description
1 polymer ?
#
loop_
_entity_poly.entity_id
_entity_poly.type
_entity_poly.pdbx_seq_one_letter_code
_entity_poly.pdbx_strand_id
1 'polypeptide(L)'
;MPNPSTESDHGQCGRHCKFTWICDPCQILNSTAADEIDEMLVDVKPPKSICRNVDRYRISLAVVNRMKYGFATSQAKTFARNLRKYNWNFETGSCGNNVVIFLSRYDRQIYTSAGEAAFEVLNQKCITGIYKKAKEVYFLSDDFEGGLKFMVQEYKYGLISIIYVRTVFVNREIPQVNTFVKRCIQQSRSH
;
A
#
# COMPACT_ATOMS: atom_id res chain seq x y z
N MET A 1 14.97 5.42 7.62
CA MET A 1 13.62 5.26 8.21
C MET A 1 13.59 3.88 8.83
N PRO A 2 13.12 3.74 10.08
CA PRO A 2 13.13 2.46 10.81
C PRO A 2 12.23 1.43 10.12
N ASN A 3 12.46 0.15 10.37
CA ASN A 3 11.61 -0.91 9.82
C ASN A 3 10.33 -1.04 10.65
N PRO A 4 9.13 -0.89 10.06
CA PRO A 4 7.89 -0.93 10.82
C PRO A 4 7.62 -2.31 11.46
N SER A 5 8.21 -3.37 10.92
CA SER A 5 7.89 -4.76 11.28
C SER A 5 8.83 -5.43 12.26
N THR A 6 9.76 -4.69 12.83
CA THR A 6 10.73 -5.22 13.80
C THR A 6 10.53 -4.55 15.14
N GLU A 7 10.38 -5.36 16.20
CA GLU A 7 10.08 -4.89 17.56
C GLU A 7 11.04 -3.81 18.08
N SER A 8 12.31 -3.88 17.68
CA SER A 8 13.35 -2.89 18.04
C SER A 8 13.11 -1.49 17.49
N ASP A 9 12.35 -1.37 16.40
CA ASP A 9 12.27 -0.16 15.58
C ASP A 9 10.91 0.56 15.72
N HIS A 10 9.92 -0.08 16.34
CA HIS A 10 8.54 0.45 16.49
C HIS A 10 8.49 1.80 17.21
N GLY A 11 9.33 1.99 18.24
CA GLY A 11 9.42 3.25 18.97
C GLY A 11 9.94 4.40 18.09
N GLN A 12 10.87 4.10 17.18
CA GLN A 12 11.38 5.08 16.22
C GLN A 12 10.42 5.32 15.05
N CYS A 13 9.56 4.35 14.73
CA CYS A 13 8.48 4.47 13.75
C CYS A 13 7.21 5.11 14.32
N GLY A 14 7.22 5.61 15.56
CA GLY A 14 6.09 6.35 16.15
C GLY A 14 4.91 5.49 16.60
N ARG A 15 5.12 4.18 16.78
CA ARG A 15 4.06 3.21 17.12
C ARG A 15 4.23 2.56 18.49
N HIS A 16 5.02 3.17 19.38
CA HIS A 16 5.13 2.83 20.80
C HIS A 16 5.23 1.31 21.08
N CYS A 17 6.21 0.64 20.47
CA CYS A 17 6.47 -0.80 20.63
C CYS A 17 5.38 -1.74 20.05
N LYS A 18 4.35 -1.24 19.37
CA LYS A 18 3.34 -2.06 18.68
C LYS A 18 3.86 -2.59 17.34
N PHE A 19 3.74 -3.91 17.13
CA PHE A 19 3.96 -4.54 15.81
C PHE A 19 2.95 -4.04 14.79
N THR A 20 3.44 -3.49 13.69
CA THR A 20 2.64 -2.76 12.70
C THR A 20 3.36 -2.70 11.37
N TRP A 21 2.66 -2.41 10.29
CA TRP A 21 3.29 -2.13 8.99
C TRP A 21 3.31 -0.64 8.65
N ILE A 22 3.08 0.20 9.64
CA ILE A 22 3.05 1.67 9.53
C ILE A 22 4.27 2.25 10.22
N CYS A 23 5.08 3.00 9.48
CA CYS A 23 6.10 3.85 10.04
C CYS A 23 5.66 5.31 9.94
N ASP A 24 5.29 5.89 11.08
CA ASP A 24 4.84 7.29 11.23
C ASP A 24 5.59 7.96 12.41
N PRO A 25 6.90 8.21 12.27
CA PRO A 25 7.73 8.83 13.32
C PRO A 25 7.24 10.21 13.77
N CYS A 26 6.40 10.86 12.97
CA CYS A 26 5.91 12.21 13.22
C CYS A 26 4.48 12.25 13.77
N GLN A 27 3.85 11.09 13.99
CA GLN A 27 2.46 10.97 14.48
C GLN A 27 1.49 11.81 13.64
N ILE A 28 1.66 11.77 12.32
CA ILE A 28 0.74 12.43 11.38
C ILE A 28 -0.63 11.76 11.43
N LEU A 29 -0.64 10.45 11.60
CA LEU A 29 -1.83 9.67 11.90
C LEU A 29 -2.01 9.67 13.42
N ASN A 30 -3.22 9.99 13.88
CA ASN A 30 -3.55 9.71 15.27
C ASN A 30 -3.54 8.20 15.55
N SER A 31 -3.43 7.82 16.82
CA SER A 31 -3.30 6.41 17.23
C SER A 31 -4.45 5.54 16.72
N THR A 32 -5.69 6.04 16.79
CA THR A 32 -6.89 5.34 16.36
C THR A 32 -6.89 5.11 14.86
N ALA A 33 -6.59 6.14 14.06
CA ALA A 33 -6.52 6.02 12.62
C ALA A 33 -5.40 5.08 12.16
N ALA A 34 -4.25 5.14 12.82
CA ALA A 34 -3.16 4.21 12.55
C ALA A 34 -3.53 2.77 12.93
N ASP A 35 -4.27 2.56 14.02
CA ASP A 35 -4.76 1.22 14.40
C ASP A 35 -5.78 0.68 13.41
N GLU A 36 -6.76 1.49 12.99
CA GLU A 36 -7.71 1.12 11.95
C GLU A 36 -7.03 0.78 10.63
N ILE A 37 -6.03 1.57 10.21
CA ILE A 37 -5.25 1.26 9.01
C ILE A 37 -4.52 -0.07 9.19
N ASP A 38 -3.88 -0.31 10.34
CA ASP A 38 -3.14 -1.55 10.63
C ASP A 38 -4.04 -2.80 10.52
N GLU A 39 -5.29 -2.71 11.02
CA GLU A 39 -6.31 -3.76 10.86
C GLU A 39 -6.72 -3.96 9.39
N MET A 40 -6.64 -2.91 8.57
CA MET A 40 -6.90 -3.00 7.14
C MET A 40 -5.74 -3.65 6.38
N LEU A 41 -4.50 -3.51 6.86
CA LEU A 41 -3.31 -4.03 6.19
C LEU A 41 -3.38 -5.55 6.07
N VAL A 42 -3.14 -5.98 4.84
CA VAL A 42 -3.71 -7.21 4.32
C VAL A 42 -2.84 -8.42 4.61
N ASP A 43 -3.51 -9.55 4.86
CA ASP A 43 -2.93 -10.86 5.13
C ASP A 43 -3.41 -11.90 4.09
N VAL A 44 -3.34 -11.55 2.79
CA VAL A 44 -3.95 -12.30 1.69
C VAL A 44 -2.88 -13.04 0.89
N LYS A 45 -3.06 -14.35 0.70
CA LYS A 45 -2.13 -15.16 -0.09
C LYS A 45 -2.28 -14.86 -1.59
N PRO A 46 -1.21 -14.50 -2.31
CA PRO A 46 -1.25 -14.43 -3.76
C PRO A 46 -1.61 -15.79 -4.37
N PRO A 47 -2.22 -15.82 -5.56
CA PRO A 47 -2.41 -17.06 -6.31
C PRO A 47 -1.07 -17.79 -6.53
N LYS A 48 -1.08 -19.12 -6.44
CA LYS A 48 0.12 -19.97 -6.66
C LYS A 48 0.81 -19.72 -8.01
N SER A 49 0.04 -19.30 -9.01
CA SER A 49 0.53 -18.94 -10.35
C SER A 49 1.41 -17.70 -10.36
N ILE A 50 1.21 -16.78 -9.41
CA ILE A 50 1.98 -15.54 -9.28
C ILE A 50 3.14 -15.78 -8.31
N CYS A 51 2.88 -16.50 -7.22
CA CYS A 51 3.86 -16.75 -6.18
C CYS A 51 3.75 -18.19 -5.67
N ARG A 52 4.81 -18.99 -5.84
CA ARG A 52 4.82 -20.40 -5.44
C ARG A 52 4.93 -20.61 -3.93
N ASN A 53 5.57 -19.68 -3.22
CA ASN A 53 5.82 -19.75 -1.78
C ASN A 53 4.78 -18.95 -0.98
N VAL A 54 4.67 -19.26 0.31
CA VAL A 54 3.50 -18.97 1.18
C VAL A 54 3.35 -17.49 1.57
N ASP A 55 4.16 -16.59 1.04
CA ASP A 55 4.16 -15.20 1.47
C ASP A 55 2.93 -14.46 0.97
N ARG A 56 2.33 -13.70 1.88
CA ARG A 56 1.09 -12.96 1.67
C ARG A 56 1.38 -11.57 1.13
N TYR A 57 0.45 -11.04 0.33
CA TYR A 57 0.51 -9.64 -0.07
C TYR A 57 0.56 -8.77 1.18
N ARG A 58 1.46 -7.80 1.17
CA ARG A 58 1.71 -6.95 2.33
C ARG A 58 1.74 -5.50 1.90
N ILE A 59 0.89 -4.69 2.52
CA ILE A 59 0.86 -3.24 2.32
C ILE A 59 1.53 -2.62 3.55
N SER A 60 2.45 -1.69 3.34
CA SER A 60 3.15 -0.97 4.40
C SER A 60 3.13 0.52 4.13
N LEU A 61 3.07 1.32 5.19
CA LEU A 61 2.96 2.77 5.11
C LEU A 61 4.21 3.43 5.67
N ALA A 62 4.64 4.47 4.98
CA ALA A 62 5.73 5.33 5.32
C ALA A 62 5.21 6.76 5.33
N VAL A 63 5.02 7.35 6.51
CA VAL A 63 4.38 8.65 6.68
C VAL A 63 5.36 9.60 7.38
N VAL A 64 5.70 10.71 6.73
CA VAL A 64 6.67 11.68 7.26
C VAL A 64 6.19 13.10 7.03
N ASN A 65 6.67 14.03 7.86
CA ASN A 65 6.35 15.46 7.70
C ASN A 65 6.95 16.03 6.42
N ARG A 66 8.23 15.75 6.16
CA ARG A 66 8.98 16.28 5.02
C ARG A 66 10.11 15.34 4.60
N MET A 67 10.44 15.32 3.32
CA MET A 67 11.65 14.73 2.78
C MET A 67 12.85 15.66 3.01
N LYS A 68 14.01 15.09 3.36
CA LYS A 68 15.23 15.86 3.65
C LYS A 68 15.70 16.75 2.49
N TYR A 69 15.40 16.39 1.23
CA TYR A 69 15.92 17.07 0.03
C TYR A 69 14.85 17.54 -0.98
N GLY A 70 13.59 17.71 -0.53
CA GLY A 70 12.59 18.58 -1.17
C GLY A 70 11.95 18.17 -2.51
N PHE A 71 10.61 18.20 -2.51
CA PHE A 71 9.61 18.38 -3.59
C PHE A 71 9.60 17.50 -4.86
N ALA A 72 10.69 16.88 -5.27
CA ALA A 72 10.69 16.17 -6.55
C ALA A 72 9.96 14.82 -6.45
N THR A 73 8.98 14.60 -7.32
CA THR A 73 8.27 13.31 -7.44
C THR A 73 9.24 12.14 -7.70
N SER A 74 10.35 12.38 -8.38
CA SER A 74 11.42 11.40 -8.60
C SER A 74 12.11 10.96 -7.30
N GLN A 75 12.27 11.87 -6.33
CA GLN A 75 12.83 11.54 -5.02
C GLN A 75 11.85 10.71 -4.20
N ALA A 76 10.56 11.09 -4.15
CA ALA A 76 9.53 10.32 -3.46
C ALA A 76 9.41 8.90 -4.02
N LYS A 77 9.46 8.75 -5.36
CA LYS A 77 9.51 7.46 -6.05
C LYS A 77 10.73 6.63 -5.64
N THR A 78 11.91 7.25 -5.67
CA THR A 78 13.17 6.57 -5.33
C THR A 78 13.17 6.15 -3.86
N PHE A 79 12.69 7.01 -2.97
CA PHE A 79 12.59 6.74 -1.55
C PHE A 79 11.67 5.56 -1.26
N ALA A 80 10.43 5.58 -1.76
CA ALA A 80 9.48 4.48 -1.59
C ALA A 80 10.02 3.14 -2.14
N ARG A 81 10.70 3.17 -3.29
CA ARG A 81 11.35 1.99 -3.86
C ARG A 81 12.48 1.47 -2.97
N ASN A 82 13.32 2.37 -2.44
CA ASN A 82 14.42 1.99 -1.57
C ASN A 82 13.93 1.42 -0.25
N LEU A 83 12.84 1.97 0.32
CA LEU A 83 12.19 1.38 1.49
C LEU A 83 11.80 -0.07 1.24
N ARG A 84 11.06 -0.32 0.16
CA ARG A 84 10.60 -1.66 -0.22
C ARG A 84 11.77 -2.63 -0.44
N LYS A 85 12.78 -2.21 -1.20
CA LYS A 85 13.85 -3.10 -1.68
C LYS A 85 14.98 -3.31 -0.69
N TYR A 86 15.38 -2.26 0.04
CA TYR A 86 16.65 -2.25 0.77
C TYR A 86 16.47 -1.98 2.26
N ASN A 87 15.67 -0.98 2.64
CA ASN A 87 15.61 -0.58 4.06
C ASN A 87 14.75 -1.51 4.91
N TRP A 88 13.58 -1.89 4.42
CA TRP A 88 12.69 -2.83 5.12
C TRP A 88 12.90 -4.27 4.66
N ASN A 89 13.77 -4.44 3.66
CA ASN A 89 14.23 -5.72 3.12
C ASN A 89 13.09 -6.70 2.77
N PHE A 90 11.96 -6.18 2.30
CA PHE A 90 10.80 -7.00 1.99
C PHE A 90 11.04 -7.95 0.81
N GLU A 91 12.02 -7.68 -0.05
CA GLU A 91 12.31 -8.53 -1.22
C GLU A 91 13.05 -9.83 -0.85
N THR A 92 13.73 -9.89 0.31
CA THR A 92 14.46 -11.11 0.68
C THR A 92 13.48 -12.20 1.09
N GLY A 93 13.39 -13.26 0.29
CA GLY A 93 12.49 -14.39 0.52
C GLY A 93 11.07 -14.20 0.00
N SER A 94 10.70 -12.98 -0.40
CA SER A 94 9.39 -12.71 -1.00
C SER A 94 9.42 -12.76 -2.52
N CYS A 95 8.27 -13.08 -3.11
CA CYS A 95 8.06 -13.07 -4.56
C CYS A 95 7.62 -11.70 -5.10
N GLY A 96 8.02 -10.60 -4.45
CA GLY A 96 7.60 -9.25 -4.86
C GLY A 96 6.12 -8.96 -4.58
N ASN A 97 5.56 -9.53 -3.52
CA ASN A 97 4.17 -9.34 -3.08
C ASN A 97 3.99 -8.15 -2.11
N ASN A 98 5.01 -7.31 -1.94
CA ASN A 98 4.99 -6.18 -1.02
C ASN A 98 4.64 -4.87 -1.74
N VAL A 99 3.91 -4.00 -1.05
CA VAL A 99 3.49 -2.68 -1.50
C VAL A 99 3.86 -1.68 -0.42
N VAL A 100 4.61 -0.64 -0.77
CA VAL A 100 4.93 0.48 0.12
C VAL A 100 4.20 1.72 -0.39
N ILE A 101 3.36 2.31 0.47
CA ILE A 101 2.75 3.62 0.27
C ILE A 101 3.58 4.63 1.05
N PHE A 102 4.14 5.62 0.37
CA PHE A 102 4.88 6.71 0.96
C PHE A 102 4.08 8.01 0.88
N LEU A 103 3.98 8.72 2.00
CA LEU A 103 3.37 10.04 2.13
C LEU A 103 4.37 11.00 2.78
N SER A 104 4.63 12.13 2.11
CA SER A 104 5.28 13.30 2.71
C SER A 104 4.25 14.44 2.79
N ARG A 105 3.84 14.80 4.02
CA ARG A 105 2.76 15.76 4.29
C ARG A 105 3.04 17.12 3.67
N TYR A 106 4.15 17.76 4.05
CA TYR A 106 4.46 19.14 3.63
C TYR A 106 5.01 19.25 2.21
N ASP A 107 5.53 18.17 1.63
CA ASP A 107 5.94 18.15 0.22
C ASP A 107 4.79 17.78 -0.72
N ARG A 108 3.62 17.41 -0.16
CA ARG A 108 2.44 16.93 -0.88
C ARG A 108 2.77 15.83 -1.89
N GLN A 109 3.69 14.94 -1.51
CA GLN A 109 4.11 13.81 -2.33
C GLN A 109 3.51 12.53 -1.79
N ILE A 110 2.89 11.76 -2.69
CA ILE A 110 2.43 10.40 -2.42
C ILE A 110 2.94 9.51 -3.53
N TYR A 111 3.49 8.36 -3.14
CA TYR A 111 3.97 7.38 -4.10
C TYR A 111 3.73 5.96 -3.62
N THR A 112 3.41 5.06 -4.54
CA THR A 112 3.30 3.63 -4.26
C THR A 112 4.40 2.87 -5.00
N SER A 113 5.22 2.12 -4.26
CA SER A 113 6.12 1.13 -4.83
C SER A 113 5.54 -0.26 -4.60
N ALA A 114 5.23 -0.98 -5.67
CA ALA A 114 4.84 -2.38 -5.60
C ALA A 114 5.98 -3.29 -6.10
N GLY A 115 6.11 -4.46 -5.49
CA GLY A 115 6.91 -5.56 -6.04
C GLY A 115 6.20 -6.20 -7.24
N GLU A 116 6.89 -7.07 -7.95
CA GLU A 116 6.43 -7.65 -9.21
C GLU A 116 5.07 -8.35 -9.10
N ALA A 117 4.92 -9.31 -8.19
CA ALA A 117 3.67 -10.02 -7.95
C ALA A 117 2.51 -9.10 -7.52
N ALA A 118 2.79 -8.05 -6.75
CA ALA A 118 1.78 -7.07 -6.38
C ALA A 118 1.43 -6.14 -7.56
N PHE A 119 2.40 -5.81 -8.40
CA PHE A 119 2.25 -4.92 -9.56
C PHE A 119 1.49 -5.56 -10.72
N GLU A 120 1.52 -6.89 -10.87
CA GLU A 120 0.64 -7.61 -11.80
C GLU A 120 -0.85 -7.30 -11.53
N VAL A 121 -1.19 -7.06 -10.26
CA VAL A 121 -2.55 -6.73 -9.83
C VAL A 121 -2.76 -5.22 -9.74
N LEU A 122 -1.84 -4.53 -9.05
CA LEU A 122 -1.84 -3.09 -8.82
C LEU A 122 -0.89 -2.40 -9.80
N ASN A 123 -1.17 -2.51 -11.09
CA ASN A 123 -0.32 -1.89 -12.10
C ASN A 123 -0.35 -0.36 -12.03
N GLN A 124 0.52 0.30 -12.81
CA GLN A 124 0.66 1.76 -12.79
C GLN A 124 -0.66 2.49 -13.03
N LYS A 125 -1.52 1.99 -13.93
CA LYS A 125 -2.81 2.61 -14.23
C LYS A 125 -3.74 2.56 -13.02
N CYS A 126 -3.75 1.44 -12.31
CA CYS A 126 -4.54 1.25 -11.09
C CYS A 126 -4.08 2.12 -9.94
N ILE A 127 -2.78 2.07 -9.62
CA ILE A 127 -2.16 2.92 -8.60
C ILE A 127 -2.47 4.39 -8.89
N THR A 128 -2.27 4.83 -10.14
CA THR A 128 -2.50 6.23 -10.53
C THR A 128 -3.97 6.63 -10.39
N GLY A 129 -4.90 5.77 -10.79
CA GLY A 129 -6.33 6.10 -10.70
C GLY A 129 -6.86 6.09 -9.27
N ILE A 130 -6.40 5.17 -8.43
CA ILE A 130 -6.72 5.16 -6.99
C ILE A 130 -6.16 6.42 -6.33
N TYR A 131 -4.90 6.77 -6.61
CA TYR A 131 -4.30 8.01 -6.09
C TYR A 131 -5.06 9.27 -6.54
N LYS A 132 -5.46 9.38 -7.81
CA LYS A 132 -6.22 10.54 -8.30
C LYS A 132 -7.51 10.73 -7.52
N LYS A 133 -8.27 9.66 -7.29
CA LYS A 133 -9.50 9.70 -6.48
C LYS A 133 -9.21 10.08 -5.03
N ALA A 134 -8.20 9.44 -4.42
CA ALA A 134 -7.79 9.73 -3.06
C ALA A 134 -7.41 11.22 -2.91
N LYS A 135 -6.71 11.75 -3.91
CA LYS A 135 -6.32 13.16 -3.97
C LYS A 135 -7.53 14.08 -4.04
N GLU A 136 -8.43 13.84 -4.98
CA GLU A 136 -9.62 14.68 -5.21
C GLU A 136 -10.53 14.73 -4.00
N VAL A 137 -10.71 13.61 -3.29
CA VAL A 137 -11.66 13.49 -2.18
C VAL A 137 -11.05 13.86 -0.83
N TYR A 138 -9.77 13.52 -0.60
CA TYR A 138 -9.17 13.59 0.74
C TYR A 138 -7.92 14.48 0.80
N PHE A 139 -6.93 14.24 -0.06
CA PHE A 139 -5.63 14.93 0.10
C PHE A 139 -5.66 16.42 -0.27
N LEU A 140 -6.64 16.88 -1.05
CA LEU A 140 -6.81 18.32 -1.33
C LEU A 140 -7.30 19.11 -0.12
N SER A 141 -8.02 18.46 0.80
CA SER A 141 -8.48 19.05 2.07
C SER A 141 -7.57 18.68 3.25
N ASP A 142 -6.34 18.24 2.97
CA ASP A 142 -5.35 17.77 3.96
C ASP A 142 -5.88 16.64 4.88
N ASP A 143 -6.88 15.87 4.42
CA ASP A 143 -7.36 14.65 5.10
C ASP A 143 -6.46 13.46 4.72
N PHE A 144 -5.30 13.39 5.37
CA PHE A 144 -4.33 12.32 5.12
C PHE A 144 -4.81 10.96 5.64
N GLU A 145 -5.56 10.94 6.74
CA GLU A 145 -6.07 9.70 7.34
C GLU A 145 -7.11 9.05 6.43
N GLY A 146 -8.13 9.81 6.00
CA GLY A 146 -9.16 9.33 5.08
C GLY A 146 -8.58 8.89 3.75
N GLY A 147 -7.64 9.66 3.19
CA GLY A 147 -7.00 9.33 1.93
C GLY A 147 -6.13 8.07 2.00
N LEU A 148 -5.37 7.87 3.09
CA LEU A 148 -4.58 6.65 3.29
C LEU A 148 -5.46 5.42 3.53
N LYS A 149 -6.52 5.53 4.36
CA LYS A 149 -7.52 4.46 4.54
C LYS A 149 -8.13 4.06 3.20
N PHE A 150 -8.57 5.03 2.41
CA PHE A 150 -9.11 4.80 1.07
C PHE A 150 -8.12 4.06 0.16
N MET A 151 -6.87 4.52 0.08
CA MET A 151 -5.85 3.86 -0.76
C MET A 151 -5.59 2.42 -0.31
N VAL A 152 -5.43 2.19 0.99
CA VAL A 152 -5.21 0.85 1.57
C VAL A 152 -6.40 -0.07 1.26
N GLN A 153 -7.63 0.41 1.43
CA GLN A 153 -8.84 -0.35 1.14
C GLN A 153 -8.95 -0.73 -0.34
N GLU A 154 -8.71 0.20 -1.25
CA GLU A 154 -8.81 -0.05 -2.69
C GLU A 154 -7.70 -1.00 -3.17
N TYR A 155 -6.49 -0.88 -2.62
CA TYR A 155 -5.40 -1.85 -2.88
C TYR A 155 -5.75 -3.24 -2.34
N LYS A 156 -6.29 -3.31 -1.12
CA LYS A 156 -6.79 -4.56 -0.52
C LYS A 156 -7.81 -5.23 -1.42
N TYR A 157 -8.81 -4.50 -1.89
CA TYR A 157 -9.82 -5.05 -2.79
C TYR A 157 -9.22 -5.52 -4.13
N GLY A 158 -8.28 -4.77 -4.70
CA GLY A 158 -7.56 -5.20 -5.91
C GLY A 158 -6.86 -6.54 -5.73
N LEU A 159 -6.07 -6.65 -4.65
CA LEU A 159 -5.27 -7.84 -4.32
C LEU A 159 -6.14 -9.06 -3.96
N ILE A 160 -7.28 -8.86 -3.30
CA ILE A 160 -8.23 -9.94 -2.97
C ILE A 160 -8.98 -10.41 -4.20
N SER A 161 -9.45 -9.48 -5.03
CA SER A 161 -10.40 -9.81 -6.11
C SER A 161 -9.78 -10.72 -7.18
N ILE A 162 -8.46 -10.70 -7.39
CA ILE A 162 -7.81 -11.62 -8.34
C ILE A 162 -7.94 -13.09 -7.92
N ILE A 163 -8.06 -13.36 -6.61
CA ILE A 163 -8.30 -14.70 -6.05
C ILE A 163 -9.71 -15.14 -6.39
N TYR A 164 -10.70 -14.30 -6.09
CA TYR A 164 -12.10 -14.61 -6.34
C TYR A 164 -12.42 -14.78 -7.83
N VAL A 165 -11.83 -13.96 -8.70
CA VAL A 165 -12.08 -14.04 -10.16
C VAL A 165 -11.38 -15.26 -10.81
N ARG A 166 -10.34 -15.84 -10.19
CA ARG A 166 -9.71 -17.09 -10.66
C ARG A 166 -10.32 -18.35 -10.04
N THR A 167 -10.92 -18.26 -8.85
CA THR A 167 -11.48 -19.43 -8.14
C THR A 167 -12.99 -19.58 -8.31
N VAL A 168 -13.72 -18.49 -8.59
CA VAL A 168 -15.19 -18.51 -8.67
C VAL A 168 -15.67 -17.64 -9.83
N PHE A 169 -15.72 -18.21 -11.04
CA PHE A 169 -16.70 -17.78 -12.03
C PHE A 169 -18.01 -18.54 -11.75
N VAL A 170 -18.73 -18.10 -10.72
CA VAL A 170 -20.15 -18.42 -10.52
C VAL A 170 -20.84 -17.13 -10.11
N ASN A 171 -21.38 -16.43 -11.11
CA ASN A 171 -22.49 -15.46 -11.07
C ASN A 171 -22.97 -14.96 -9.69
N ARG A 172 -22.11 -14.29 -8.92
CA ARG A 172 -22.53 -13.43 -7.81
C ARG A 172 -21.72 -12.15 -7.83
N GLU A 173 -22.43 -11.04 -8.03
CA GLU A 173 -21.87 -9.71 -7.87
C GLU A 173 -21.35 -9.56 -6.44
N ILE A 174 -20.04 -9.28 -6.28
CA ILE A 174 -19.51 -8.88 -4.98
C ILE A 174 -20.03 -7.46 -4.72
N PRO A 175 -20.94 -7.23 -3.75
CA PRO A 175 -21.70 -5.99 -3.65
C PRO A 175 -20.87 -4.76 -3.25
N GLN A 176 -19.60 -4.95 -2.87
CA GLN A 176 -18.74 -3.89 -2.33
C GLN A 176 -17.46 -3.62 -3.13
N VAL A 177 -17.21 -4.31 -4.24
CA VAL A 177 -16.06 -3.97 -5.09
C VAL A 177 -16.44 -2.77 -5.95
N ASN A 178 -15.97 -1.60 -5.54
CA ASN A 178 -16.06 -0.33 -6.25
C ASN A 178 -15.77 -0.57 -7.76
N THR A 179 -16.64 -0.04 -8.63
CA THR A 179 -16.61 -0.24 -10.09
C THR A 179 -15.23 0.05 -10.71
N PHE A 180 -14.42 0.86 -10.03
CA PHE A 180 -13.06 1.18 -10.42
C PHE A 180 -12.06 0.03 -10.22
N VAL A 181 -12.10 -0.66 -9.08
CA VAL A 181 -11.25 -1.84 -8.82
C VAL A 181 -11.58 -2.96 -9.81
N LYS A 182 -12.86 -3.13 -10.17
CA LYS A 182 -13.28 -4.07 -11.24
C LYS A 182 -12.62 -3.73 -12.57
N ARG A 183 -12.57 -2.45 -12.97
CA ARG A 183 -11.88 -2.00 -14.21
C ARG A 183 -10.37 -2.20 -14.16
N CYS A 184 -9.78 -2.07 -12.97
CA CYS A 184 -8.38 -2.36 -12.72
C CYS A 184 -8.01 -3.82 -12.99
N ILE A 185 -8.83 -4.74 -12.51
CA ILE A 185 -8.66 -6.20 -12.67
C ILE A 185 -8.93 -6.65 -14.10
N GLN A 186 -9.89 -6.03 -14.80
CA GLN A 186 -10.22 -6.39 -16.18
C GLN A 186 -9.09 -6.05 -17.17
N GLN A 187 -8.29 -5.01 -16.89
CA GLN A 187 -7.25 -4.53 -17.80
C GLN A 187 -5.89 -5.22 -17.61
N SER A 188 -5.61 -5.86 -16.48
CA SER A 188 -4.43 -6.71 -16.32
C SER A 188 -4.52 -8.04 -17.11
N ARG A 189 -5.65 -8.31 -17.77
CA ARG A 189 -5.88 -9.49 -18.63
C ARG A 189 -5.69 -9.23 -20.12
N SER A 190 -5.39 -8.00 -20.54
CA SER A 190 -5.33 -7.60 -21.95
C SER A 190 -3.91 -7.63 -22.56
N HIS A 191 -2.94 -8.21 -21.85
CA HIS A 191 -1.55 -8.39 -22.27
C HIS A 191 -1.12 -9.84 -22.09
#